data_AF-A0A7M2J0I3-F1
#
_entry.id   AF-A0A7M2J0I3-F1
#
_cell.length_a   1.000
_cell.length_b   1.000
_cell.length_c   1.000
_cell.angle_alpha   90.00
_cell.angle_beta   90.00
_cell.angle_gamma   90.00
#
_symmetry.space_group_name_H-M   'P 1'
#
loop_
_entity.id
_entity.type
_entity.pdbx_description
1 polymer ?
#
loop_
_entity_poly.entity_id
_entity_poly.type
_entity_poly.pdbx_seq_one_letter_code
_entity_poly.pdbx_strand_id
1 'polypeptide(L)' 'MIARIGFKHQRVGHGRALIERLVELAPTFGYRHLLIESANAKASAFAERLGFAHYDNRQHWVGSVDAIREALEQQTA' A
#
# COMPACT_ATOMS: atom_id res chain seq x y z
N MET A 1 -14.38 -4.16 13.82
CA MET A 1 -12.91 -4.00 13.66
C MET A 1 -12.26 -5.30 14.06
N ILE A 2 -11.53 -5.97 13.17
CA ILE A 2 -10.97 -7.31 13.45
C ILE A 2 -9.52 -7.21 13.97
N ALA A 3 -8.76 -6.16 13.60
CA ALA A 3 -7.49 -5.80 14.21
C ALA A 3 -7.11 -4.33 13.91
N ARG A 4 -6.23 -3.72 14.71
CA ARG A 4 -5.59 -2.43 14.42
C ARG A 4 -4.09 -2.59 14.50
N ILE A 5 -3.40 -2.27 13.41
CA ILE A 5 -1.94 -2.19 13.35
C ILE A 5 -1.54 -0.72 13.48
N GLY A 6 -0.67 -0.40 14.44
CA GLY A 6 -0.15 0.94 14.65
C GLY A 6 1.37 0.91 14.75
N PHE A 7 2.03 1.93 14.21
CA PHE A 7 3.48 2.07 14.27
C PHE A 7 3.86 3.15 15.29
N LYS A 8 4.62 2.77 16.33
CA LYS A 8 5.13 3.70 17.34
C LYS A 8 6.13 4.69 16.73
N HIS A 9 6.99 4.20 15.85
CA HIS A 9 7.95 5.00 15.10
C HIS A 9 7.43 5.23 13.69
N GLN A 10 7.25 6.50 13.30
CA GLN A 10 6.77 6.87 11.97
C GLN A 10 7.94 7.34 11.10
N ARG A 11 7.76 7.27 9.77
CA ARG A 11 8.76 7.74 8.78
C ARG A 11 10.10 6.99 8.82
N VAL A 12 10.11 5.77 9.36
CA VAL A 12 11.27 4.85 9.38
C VAL A 12 11.08 3.63 8.48
N GLY A 13 10.15 3.70 7.53
CA GLY A 13 9.92 2.64 6.54
C GLY A 13 8.89 1.56 6.92
N HIS A 14 8.34 1.53 8.13
CA HIS A 14 7.39 0.48 8.53
C HIS A 14 6.14 0.35 7.64
N GLY A 15 5.60 1.46 7.15
CA GLY A 15 4.47 1.42 6.20
C GLY A 15 4.87 0.74 4.88
N ARG A 16 6.06 1.05 4.36
CA ARG A 16 6.60 0.42 3.15
C ARG A 16 6.81 -1.09 3.37
N ALA A 17 7.45 -1.47 4.49
CA ALA A 17 7.69 -2.87 4.84
C ALA A 17 6.37 -3.67 4.98
N LEU A 18 5.31 -3.04 5.49
CA LEU A 18 3.99 -3.66 5.52
C LEU A 18 3.44 -3.92 4.11
N ILE A 19 3.54 -2.95 3.20
CA ILE A 19 3.08 -3.12 1.81
C ILE A 19 3.91 -4.21 1.10
N GLU A 20 5.23 -4.21 1.25
CA GLU A 20 6.11 -5.28 0.73
C GLU A 20 5.61 -6.66 1.20
N ARG A 21 5.33 -6.79 2.51
CA ARG A 21 4.84 -8.04 3.07
C ARG A 21 3.46 -8.45 2.52
N LEU A 22 2.56 -7.50 2.30
CA LEU A 22 1.25 -7.77 1.72
C LEU A 22 1.35 -8.19 0.24
N VAL A 23 2.23 -7.54 -0.53
CA VAL A 23 2.51 -7.88 -1.94
C VAL A 23 3.11 -9.28 -2.07
N GLU A 24 4.01 -9.67 -1.15
CA GLU A 24 4.54 -11.04 -1.08
C GLU A 24 3.46 -12.08 -0.79
N LEU A 25 2.55 -11.78 0.14
CA LEU A 25 1.51 -12.71 0.58
C LEU A 25 0.32 -12.81 -0.37
N ALA A 26 -0.01 -11.74 -1.09
CA ALA A 26 -1.22 -11.66 -1.89
C ALA A 26 -1.40 -12.83 -2.88
N PRO A 27 -0.38 -13.28 -3.65
CA PRO A 27 -0.51 -14.42 -4.55
C PRO A 27 -0.86 -15.74 -3.83
N THR A 28 -0.31 -15.96 -2.62
CA THR A 28 -0.58 -17.16 -1.80
C THR A 28 -2.06 -17.32 -1.47
N PHE A 29 -2.79 -16.20 -1.39
CA PHE A 29 -4.21 -16.17 -1.07
C PHE A 29 -5.09 -15.84 -2.29
N GLY A 30 -4.50 -15.75 -3.50
CA GLY A 30 -5.22 -15.40 -4.73
C GLY A 30 -5.66 -13.94 -4.84
N TYR A 31 -5.12 -13.05 -4.02
CA TYR A 31 -5.41 -11.61 -4.11
C TYR A 31 -4.57 -10.96 -5.21
N ARG A 32 -5.24 -10.15 -6.03
CA ARG A 32 -4.63 -9.46 -7.19
C ARG A 32 -4.49 -7.95 -7.00
N HIS A 33 -5.17 -7.38 -6.01
CA HIS A 33 -5.21 -5.95 -5.76
C HIS A 33 -5.09 -5.67 -4.26
N LEU A 34 -4.50 -4.53 -3.93
CA LEU A 34 -4.51 -3.95 -2.60
C LEU A 34 -5.31 -2.64 -2.64
N LEU A 35 -6.07 -2.38 -1.58
CA LEU A 35 -6.85 -1.16 -1.43
C LEU A 35 -6.39 -0.39 -0.19
N ILE A 36 -6.30 0.94 -0.31
CA ILE A 36 -6.17 1.86 0.82
C ILE A 36 -7.44 2.69 0.83
N GLU A 37 -8.24 2.53 1.88
CA GLU A 37 -9.55 3.16 1.98
C GLU A 37 -9.54 4.35 2.94
N SER A 38 -10.38 5.36 2.65
CA SER A 38 -10.53 6.55 3.48
C SER A 38 -9.18 7.21 3.80
N ALA A 39 -8.32 7.32 2.80
CA ALA A 39 -6.96 7.81 2.98
C ALA A 39 -6.97 9.29 3.39
N ASN A 40 -6.33 9.61 4.52
CA ASN A 40 -6.01 11.00 4.84
C ASN A 40 -4.85 11.49 3.96
N ALA A 41 -4.56 12.80 3.99
CA ALA A 41 -3.52 13.40 3.15
C ALA A 41 -2.15 12.70 3.21
N LYS A 42 -1.75 12.19 4.40
CA LYS A 42 -0.48 11.45 4.55
C LYS A 42 -0.55 10.06 3.91
N ALA A 43 -1.68 9.37 4.06
CA ALA A 43 -1.92 8.07 3.45
C ALA A 43 -2.06 8.17 1.92
N SER A 44 -2.70 9.23 1.41
CA SER A 44 -2.80 9.50 -0.03
C SER A 44 -1.43 9.72 -0.66
N ALA A 45 -0.61 10.60 -0.08
CA ALA A 45 0.77 10.81 -0.57
C ALA A 45 1.62 9.53 -0.48
N PHE A 46 1.37 8.68 0.53
CA PHE A 46 2.02 7.39 0.64
C PHE A 46 1.58 6.41 -0.45
N ALA A 47 0.28 6.35 -0.75
CA ALA A 47 -0.29 5.50 -1.80
C ALA A 47 0.22 5.88 -3.19
N GLU A 48 0.17 7.18 -3.51
CA GLU A 48 0.68 7.74 -4.77
C GLU A 48 2.15 7.36 -5.00
N ARG A 49 3.00 7.56 -3.97
CA ARG A 49 4.41 7.19 -4.04
C ARG A 49 4.63 5.69 -4.27
N LEU A 50 3.70 4.82 -3.89
CA LEU A 50 3.83 3.37 -4.04
C LEU A 50 3.12 2.81 -5.29
N GLY A 51 2.75 3.68 -6.24
CA GLY A 51 2.16 3.25 -7.51
C GLY A 51 0.68 2.86 -7.41
N PHE A 52 0.00 3.23 -6.32
CA PHE A 52 -1.46 3.13 -6.27
C PHE A 52 -2.10 4.24 -7.12
N ALA A 53 -3.24 3.92 -7.71
CA ALA A 53 -4.07 4.87 -8.45
C ALA A 53 -5.31 5.25 -7.63
N HIS A 54 -5.86 6.44 -7.89
CA HIS A 54 -7.15 6.84 -7.36
C HIS A 54 -8.24 5.86 -7.80
N TYR A 55 -9.02 5.39 -6.84
CA TYR A 55 -10.17 4.55 -7.06
C TYR A 55 -11.38 5.34 -6.57
N ASP A 56 -12.09 6.04 -7.47
CA ASP A 56 -13.25 6.88 -7.17
C ASP A 56 -13.00 8.28 -6.56
N ASN A 57 -14.10 9.00 -6.29
CA ASN A 57 -14.12 10.38 -5.77
C ASN A 57 -13.97 10.48 -4.23
N ARG A 58 -13.67 9.38 -3.53
CA ARG A 58 -13.71 9.24 -2.07
C ARG A 58 -12.38 8.79 -1.49
N GLN A 59 -11.26 9.42 -1.84
CA GLN A 59 -9.95 9.17 -1.22
C GLN A 59 -9.58 7.68 -1.03
N HIS A 60 -10.09 6.81 -1.92
CA HIS A 60 -9.73 5.41 -1.98
C HIS A 60 -8.67 5.25 -3.06
N TRP A 61 -7.78 4.28 -2.84
CA TRP A 61 -6.67 3.99 -3.72
C TRP A 61 -6.62 2.50 -3.98
N VAL A 62 -6.32 2.13 -5.22
CA VAL A 62 -6.16 0.73 -5.65
C VAL A 62 -4.86 0.57 -6.41
N GLY A 63 -4.19 -0.55 -6.20
CA GLY A 63 -3.07 -0.96 -7.04
C GLY A 63 -3.11 -2.46 -7.28
N SER A 64 -2.74 -2.88 -8.49
CA SER A 64 -2.48 -4.29 -8.74
C SER A 64 -1.21 -4.72 -8.00
N VAL A 65 -1.19 -5.95 -7.52
CA VAL A 65 -0.03 -6.50 -6.79
C VAL A 65 1.24 -6.39 -7.63
N ASP A 66 1.14 -6.59 -8.94
CA ASP A 66 2.27 -6.52 -9.87
C ASP A 66 2.78 -5.08 -10.05
N ALA A 67 1.88 -4.10 -10.23
CA ALA A 67 2.30 -2.70 -10.37
C ALA A 67 2.93 -2.15 -9.09
N ILE A 68 2.38 -2.50 -7.93
CA ILE A 68 2.97 -2.08 -6.64
C ILE A 68 4.34 -2.73 -6.44
N ARG A 69 4.50 -4.01 -6.82
CA ARG A 69 5.79 -4.72 -6.76
C ARG A 69 6.84 -4.01 -7.61
N GLU A 70 6.50 -3.69 -8.86
CA GLU A 70 7.40 -2.97 -9.76
C GLU A 70 7.79 -1.60 -9.20
N ALA A 71 6.83 -0.84 -8.67
CA ALA A 71 7.08 0.46 -8.06
C ALA A 71 7.99 0.37 -6.82
N LEU A 72 7.90 -0.70 -6.03
CA LEU A 72 8.77 -0.95 -4.87
C LEU A 72 10.21 -1.26 -5.29
N GLU A 73 10.37 -2.05 -6.36
CA GLU A 73 11.69 -2.42 -6.90
C GLU A 73 12.42 -1.20 -7.49
N GLN A 74 11.73 -0.35 -8.24
CA GLN A 74 12.28 0.88 -8.83
C GLN A 74 12.76 1.92 -7.79
N GLN A 75 12.26 1.84 -6.54
CA GLN A 75 12.65 2.74 -5.44
C GLN A 75 13.81 2.22 -4.60
N THR A 76 14.37 1.07 -4.96
CA THR A 76 15.50 0.44 -4.25
C THR A 76 16.80 0.56 -5.04
N ALA A 77 16.72 1.00 -6.31
CA ALA A 77 17.84 1.27 -7.21
C ALA A 77 18.42 2.68 -7.04
#